data_AF-A0A803YRB9-F1
#
_entry.id   AF-A0A803YRB9-F1
#
_cell.length_a   1.000
_cell.length_b   1.000
_cell.length_c   1.000
_cell.angle_alpha   90.00
_cell.angle_beta   90.00
_cell.angle_gamma   90.00
#
_symmetry.space_group_name_H-M   'P 1'
#
loop_
_entity.id
_entity.type
_entity.pdbx_description
1 polymer ?
#
loop_
_entity_poly.entity_id
_entity_poly.type
_entity_poly.pdbx_seq_one_letter_code
_entity_poly.pdbx_strand_id
1 'polypeptide(L)'
;IFPFLFCSYGHIFLSQGEDLIGTKYKKVVYREYTNGNFTWLQFRKEALITGIFCFHLGPLLHAEVGDSVLIVFKNKASRPYSISAHGVEEVGCEEQTEAPITLPGKAVLIVFLSATKAIYKKKIC
;
A
#
# COMPACT_ATOMS: atom_id res chain seq x y z
N ILE A 1 -42.77 6.69 -2.24
CA ILE A 1 -42.11 6.85 -0.92
C ILE A 1 -42.15 5.46 -0.26
N PHE A 2 -41.10 4.66 -0.43
CA PHE A 2 -41.06 3.27 0.09
C PHE A 2 -40.36 3.24 1.45
N PRO A 3 -41.02 2.77 2.53
CA PRO A 3 -40.55 2.92 3.92
C PRO A 3 -39.60 1.81 4.41
N PHE A 4 -39.02 1.00 3.52
CA PHE A 4 -38.36 -0.26 3.90
C PHE A 4 -36.83 -0.20 4.08
N LEU A 5 -36.17 0.96 3.98
CA LEU A 5 -34.70 1.00 3.99
C LEU A 5 -34.02 1.11 5.37
N PHE A 6 -34.78 1.26 6.46
CA PHE A 6 -34.20 1.45 7.80
C PHE A 6 -33.81 0.15 8.54
N CYS A 7 -34.15 -1.04 8.02
CA CYS A 7 -33.94 -2.31 8.72
C CYS A 7 -32.93 -3.25 8.02
N SER A 8 -31.87 -2.70 7.42
CA SER A 8 -30.75 -3.49 6.90
C SER A 8 -29.60 -3.48 7.91
N TYR A 9 -29.06 -4.65 8.24
CA TYR A 9 -27.92 -4.80 9.16
C TYR A 9 -26.70 -3.97 8.73
N GLY A 10 -26.56 -3.69 7.43
CA GLY A 10 -25.48 -2.84 6.91
C GLY A 10 -25.58 -1.36 7.28
N HIS A 11 -26.74 -0.90 7.74
CA HIS A 11 -26.97 0.52 8.07
C HIS A 11 -25.98 1.05 9.11
N ILE A 12 -25.61 0.22 10.11
CA ILE A 12 -24.66 0.62 11.16
C ILE A 12 -23.25 0.93 10.64
N PHE A 13 -22.85 0.35 9.50
CA PHE A 13 -21.52 0.54 8.91
C PHE A 13 -21.49 1.62 7.83
N LEU A 14 -22.64 1.88 7.19
CA LEU A 14 -22.72 2.71 5.99
C LEU A 14 -23.41 4.06 6.23
N SER A 15 -24.24 4.18 7.26
CA SER A 15 -24.96 5.42 7.55
C SER A 15 -24.00 6.53 7.98
N GLN A 16 -24.24 7.72 7.45
CA GLN A 16 -23.52 8.94 7.81
C GLN A 16 -24.42 9.75 8.74
N GLY A 17 -23.91 10.15 9.89
CA GLY A 17 -24.64 10.87 10.92
C GLY A 17 -23.68 11.73 11.75
N GLU A 18 -24.20 12.44 12.76
CA GLU A 18 -23.38 13.33 13.59
C GLU A 18 -22.23 12.56 14.28
N ASP A 19 -22.49 11.33 14.72
CA ASP A 19 -21.50 10.44 15.37
C ASP A 19 -20.95 9.33 14.45
N LEU A 20 -21.33 9.31 13.16
CA LEU A 20 -20.99 8.22 12.24
C LEU A 20 -20.27 8.75 10.99
N ILE A 21 -19.03 8.29 10.80
CA ILE A 21 -18.16 8.65 9.67
C ILE A 21 -18.80 8.24 8.31
N GLY A 22 -19.59 7.17 8.31
CA GLY A 22 -20.25 6.64 7.12
C GLY A 22 -19.34 5.79 6.23
N THR A 23 -19.62 5.77 4.92
CA THR A 23 -18.95 4.87 3.96
C THR A 23 -17.55 5.33 3.51
N LYS A 24 -17.17 6.59 3.75
CA LYS A 24 -15.97 7.20 3.15
C LYS A 24 -14.90 7.42 4.19
N TYR A 25 -13.74 6.77 3.99
CA TYR A 25 -12.60 6.83 4.90
C TYR A 25 -11.36 7.34 4.18
N LYS A 26 -10.59 8.21 4.86
CA LYS A 26 -9.27 8.64 4.39
C LYS A 26 -8.25 7.55 4.70
N LYS A 27 -7.60 7.02 3.67
CA LYS A 27 -6.56 5.99 3.78
C LYS A 27 -5.29 6.44 3.07
N VAL A 28 -4.15 5.94 3.54
CA VAL A 28 -2.87 6.03 2.83
C VAL A 28 -2.72 4.77 2.00
N VAL A 29 -2.23 4.89 0.77
CA VAL A 29 -2.13 3.75 -0.16
C VAL A 29 -0.80 3.82 -0.90
N TYR A 30 -0.11 2.69 -1.00
CA TYR A 30 1.09 2.57 -1.82
C TYR A 30 0.75 2.64 -3.31
N ARG A 31 1.44 3.50 -4.04
CA ARG A 31 1.27 3.69 -5.48
C ARG A 31 2.61 3.57 -6.16
N GLU A 32 2.59 2.89 -7.30
CA GLU A 32 3.74 2.76 -8.17
C GLU A 32 3.83 3.98 -9.09
N TYR A 33 5.04 4.46 -9.30
CA TYR A 33 5.34 5.56 -10.18
C TYR A 33 6.31 5.09 -11.25
N THR A 34 6.15 5.61 -12.46
CA THR A 34 7.00 5.24 -13.60
C THR A 34 8.36 5.92 -13.54
N ASN A 35 8.48 6.97 -12.73
CA ASN A 35 9.66 7.81 -12.65
C ASN A 35 10.12 8.04 -11.20
N GLY A 36 11.42 8.23 -11.02
CA GLY A 36 12.02 8.53 -9.71
C GLY A 36 11.57 9.87 -9.10
N ASN A 37 10.92 10.74 -9.88
CA ASN A 37 10.38 12.02 -9.40
C ASN A 37 8.96 11.90 -8.82
N PHE A 38 8.33 10.73 -8.87
CA PHE A 38 6.98 10.48 -8.33
C PHE A 38 5.90 11.42 -8.89
N THR A 39 5.95 11.70 -10.20
CA THR A 39 4.96 12.54 -10.89
C THR A 39 3.95 11.72 -11.68
N TRP A 40 4.39 10.65 -12.32
CA TRP A 40 3.55 9.84 -13.21
C TRP A 40 3.21 8.51 -12.54
N LEU A 41 1.94 8.31 -12.19
CA LEU A 41 1.48 7.03 -11.65
C LEU A 41 1.49 5.96 -12.75
N GLN A 42 2.00 4.78 -12.44
CA GLN A 42 1.92 3.64 -13.35
C GLN A 42 0.46 3.17 -13.46
N PHE A 43 -0.07 3.17 -14.68
CA PHE A 43 -1.42 2.69 -14.94
C PHE A 43 -1.43 1.16 -14.96
N ARG A 44 -2.19 0.54 -14.05
CA ARG A 44 -2.35 -0.92 -14.02
C ARG A 44 -3.52 -1.36 -14.89
N LYS A 45 -3.23 -2.08 -15.98
CA LYS A 45 -4.26 -2.69 -16.82
C LYS A 45 -5.05 -3.76 -16.06
N GLU A 46 -4.40 -4.48 -15.13
CA GLU A 46 -5.03 -5.52 -14.31
C GLU A 46 -6.12 -4.96 -13.38
N ALA A 47 -6.00 -3.71 -12.91
CA ALA A 47 -7.01 -3.06 -12.08
C ALA A 47 -8.33 -2.81 -12.83
N LEU A 48 -8.26 -2.76 -14.16
CA LEU A 48 -9.40 -2.62 -15.06
C LEU A 48 -10.13 -3.96 -15.24
N ILE A 49 -9.43 -5.09 -15.09
CA ILE A 49 -9.94 -6.45 -15.37
C ILE A 49 -10.35 -7.21 -14.10
N THR A 50 -9.61 -7.06 -13.00
CA THR A 50 -9.88 -7.76 -11.71
C THR A 50 -10.77 -6.98 -10.75
N GLY A 51 -11.25 -5.80 -11.16
CA GLY A 51 -12.18 -4.98 -10.39
C GLY A 51 -11.56 -4.17 -9.25
N ILE A 52 -12.43 -3.42 -8.58
CA ILE A 52 -12.16 -2.35 -7.60
C ILE A 52 -11.24 -2.78 -6.44
N PHE A 53 -11.14 -4.07 -6.13
CA PHE A 53 -10.37 -4.61 -5.00
C PHE A 53 -8.86 -4.33 -5.07
N CYS A 54 -8.27 -4.29 -6.27
CA CYS A 54 -6.83 -4.03 -6.40
C CYS A 54 -6.48 -2.56 -6.12
N PHE A 55 -7.44 -1.62 -6.18
CA PHE A 55 -7.17 -0.20 -5.96
C PHE A 55 -6.77 0.12 -4.51
N HIS A 56 -7.21 -0.68 -3.55
CA HIS A 56 -6.81 -0.56 -2.14
C HIS A 56 -5.47 -1.27 -1.85
N LEU A 57 -5.11 -2.26 -2.66
CA LEU A 57 -3.88 -3.01 -2.48
C LEU A 57 -2.72 -2.26 -3.16
N GLY A 58 -1.54 -2.30 -2.55
CA GLY A 58 -0.34 -1.67 -3.11
C GLY A 58 0.13 -2.31 -4.43
N PRO A 59 1.28 -1.86 -4.99
CA PRO A 59 1.94 -2.56 -6.08
C PRO A 59 2.28 -4.00 -5.80
N LEU A 60 2.11 -4.80 -6.85
CA LEU A 60 2.64 -6.14 -6.89
C LEU A 60 4.13 -6.00 -7.19
N LEU A 61 4.97 -6.46 -6.27
CA LEU A 61 6.40 -6.60 -6.50
C LEU A 61 6.67 -8.07 -6.80
N HIS A 62 7.43 -8.33 -7.85
CA HIS A 62 7.78 -9.69 -8.26
C HIS A 62 9.29 -9.80 -8.47
N ALA A 63 9.88 -10.85 -7.91
CA ALA A 63 11.29 -11.16 -8.02
C ALA A 63 11.50 -12.68 -7.97
N GLU A 64 12.54 -13.17 -8.64
CA GLU A 64 12.97 -14.56 -8.58
C GLU A 64 14.03 -14.77 -7.48
N VAL A 65 14.39 -16.04 -7.22
CA VAL A 65 15.41 -16.35 -6.20
C VAL A 65 16.76 -15.82 -6.67
N GLY A 66 17.43 -15.04 -5.83
CA GLY A 66 18.73 -14.42 -6.15
C GLY A 66 18.62 -13.03 -6.78
N ASP A 67 17.42 -12.56 -7.11
CA ASP A 67 17.22 -11.19 -7.57
C ASP A 67 17.38 -10.18 -6.43
N SER A 68 17.88 -8.99 -6.77
CA SER A 68 17.87 -7.83 -5.90
C SER A 68 16.79 -6.84 -6.35
N VAL A 69 15.93 -6.46 -5.42
CA VAL A 69 14.83 -5.51 -5.66
C VAL A 69 15.18 -4.20 -4.99
N LEU A 70 15.39 -3.17 -5.80
CA LEU A 70 15.61 -1.81 -5.34
C LEU A 70 14.27 -1.06 -5.31
N ILE A 71 13.91 -0.54 -4.14
CA ILE A 71 12.69 0.24 -3.92
C ILE A 71 13.07 1.66 -3.50
N VAL A 72 12.59 2.64 -4.29
CA VAL A 72 12.62 4.05 -3.88
C VAL A 72 11.30 4.38 -3.21
N PHE A 73 11.30 4.52 -1.88
CA PHE A 73 10.11 4.88 -1.14
C PHE A 73 10.09 6.38 -0.86
N LYS A 74 8.97 7.05 -1.16
CA LYS A 74 8.74 8.45 -0.79
C LYS A 74 7.44 8.59 -0.03
N ASN A 75 7.52 9.12 1.19
CA ASN A 75 6.35 9.34 2.01
C ASN A 75 5.66 10.66 1.65
N LYS A 76 4.53 10.58 0.93
CA LYS A 76 3.68 11.75 0.61
C LYS A 76 2.51 11.93 1.59
N ALA A 77 2.47 11.16 2.67
CA ALA A 77 1.43 11.26 3.71
C ALA A 77 1.85 12.21 4.83
N SER A 78 0.94 12.49 5.75
CA SER A 78 1.14 13.44 6.85
C SER A 78 1.80 12.83 8.10
N ARG A 79 2.01 11.51 8.12
CA ARG A 79 2.53 10.75 9.26
C ARG A 79 3.78 9.98 8.84
N PRO A 80 4.69 9.65 9.76
CA PRO A 80 5.81 8.75 9.46
C PRO A 80 5.31 7.36 9.06
N TYR A 81 5.94 6.77 8.05
CA TYR A 81 5.63 5.42 7.54
C TYR A 81 6.92 4.70 7.13
N SER A 82 6.90 3.38 7.12
CA SER A 82 8.01 2.53 6.69
C SER A 82 7.51 1.41 5.77
N ILE A 83 8.43 0.79 5.04
CA ILE A 83 8.15 -0.42 4.25
C ILE A 83 8.93 -1.56 4.89
N SER A 84 8.23 -2.62 5.27
CA SER A 84 8.83 -3.90 5.64
C SER A 84 8.33 -4.96 4.67
N ALA A 85 9.19 -5.88 4.26
CA ALA A 85 8.86 -7.01 3.42
C ALA A 85 9.03 -8.32 4.21
N HIS A 86 8.30 -9.37 3.81
CA HIS A 86 8.41 -10.70 4.42
C HIS A 86 8.93 -11.67 3.37
N GLY A 87 9.82 -12.58 3.74
CA GLY A 87 10.42 -13.54 2.79
C GLY A 87 11.51 -12.92 1.90
N VAL A 88 12.08 -11.79 2.31
CA VAL A 88 13.29 -11.17 1.76
C VAL A 88 14.26 -10.88 2.89
N GLU A 89 15.52 -10.76 2.53
CA GLU A 89 16.55 -10.19 3.37
C GLU A 89 16.76 -8.72 2.96
N GLU A 90 16.71 -7.79 3.92
CA GLU A 90 17.02 -6.39 3.66
C GLU A 90 18.54 -6.21 3.74
N VAL A 91 19.13 -5.64 2.69
CA VAL A 91 20.59 -5.49 2.59
C VAL A 91 20.96 -4.03 2.71
N GLY A 92 21.85 -3.72 3.65
CA GLY A 92 22.51 -2.41 3.73
C GLY A 92 21.84 -1.38 4.63
N CYS A 93 20.89 -1.75 5.49
CA CYS A 93 20.55 -0.94 6.66
C CYS A 93 21.48 -1.35 7.81
N GLU A 94 22.56 -0.60 8.03
CA GLU A 94 23.44 -0.80 9.19
C GLU A 94 22.59 -0.82 10.48
N GLU A 95 22.70 -1.93 11.23
CA GLU A 95 22.20 -2.19 12.59
C GLU A 95 20.87 -1.51 12.98
N GLN A 96 19.79 -1.76 12.23
CA GLN A 96 18.44 -1.46 12.71
C GLN A 96 17.57 -2.71 12.62
N THR A 97 17.19 -3.24 13.79
CA THR A 97 16.30 -4.41 13.96
C THR A 97 14.85 -4.13 13.50
N GLU A 98 14.57 -2.92 13.02
CA GLU A 98 13.25 -2.44 12.62
C GLU A 98 13.35 -1.67 11.29
N ALA A 99 12.32 -1.79 10.45
CA ALA A 99 12.31 -1.16 9.13
C ALA A 99 12.44 0.37 9.22
N PRO A 100 13.27 1.01 8.38
CA PRO A 100 13.60 2.43 8.49
C PRO A 100 12.35 3.31 8.36
N ILE A 101 12.12 4.15 9.36
CA ILE A 101 10.98 5.06 9.41
C ILE A 101 11.25 6.26 8.49
N THR A 102 10.34 6.50 7.53
CA THR A 102 10.40 7.64 6.61
C THR A 102 9.45 8.75 7.04
N LEU A 103 10.01 9.91 7.37
CA LEU A 103 9.26 11.12 7.72
C LEU A 103 8.48 11.70 6.51
N PRO A 104 7.39 12.46 6.74
CA PRO A 104 6.65 13.15 5.68
C PRO A 104 7.56 13.95 4.73
N GLY A 105 7.38 13.76 3.43
CA GLY A 105 8.14 14.44 2.37
C GLY A 105 9.52 13.86 2.06
N LYS A 106 10.04 12.95 2.90
CA LYS A 106 11.34 12.30 2.71
C LYS A 106 11.23 11.08 1.79
N ALA A 107 12.36 10.73 1.18
CA ALA A 107 12.53 9.53 0.39
C ALA A 107 13.72 8.71 0.89
N VAL A 108 13.60 7.39 0.81
CA VAL A 108 14.60 6.40 1.24
C VAL A 108 14.74 5.33 0.16
N LEU A 109 15.96 4.83 -0.02
CA LEU A 109 16.27 3.70 -0.87
C LEU A 109 16.37 2.46 -0.01
N ILE A 110 15.65 1.41 -0.39
CA ILE A 110 15.64 0.12 0.30
C ILE A 110 15.98 -0.96 -0.70
N VAL A 111 16.89 -1.86 -0.33
CA VAL A 111 17.33 -2.98 -1.17
C VAL A 111 16.94 -4.28 -0.48
N PHE A 112 16.14 -5.08 -1.18
CA PHE A 112 15.74 -6.41 -0.73
C PHE A 112 16.39 -7.47 -1.60
N LEU A 113 16.98 -8.50 -0.98
CA LEU A 113 17.38 -9.73 -1.64
C LEU A 113 16.27 -10.78 -1.53
N SER A 114 15.93 -11.34 -2.67
CA SER A 114 14.89 -12.36 -2.79
C SER A 114 15.48 -13.74 -2.48
N ALA A 115 15.20 -14.25 -1.28
CA ALA A 115 15.60 -15.60 -0.86
C ALA A 115 14.64 -16.70 -1.36
N THR A 116 13.44 -16.34 -1.80
CA THR A 116 12.41 -17.25 -2.33
C THR A 116 11.73 -16.62 -3.53
N LYS A 117 11.28 -17.41 -4.53
CA LYS A 117 10.52 -16.88 -5.67
C LYS A 117 9.20 -16.32 -5.13
N ALA A 118 9.15 -15.01 -4.99
CA ALA A 118 8.11 -14.36 -4.23
C ALA A 118 7.30 -13.46 -5.15
N ILE A 119 6.03 -13.84 -5.28
CA ILE A 119 4.99 -12.92 -5.69
C ILE A 119 4.61 -12.17 -4.42
N TYR A 120 5.20 -11.01 -4.18
CA TYR A 120 4.85 -10.18 -3.01
C TYR A 120 3.47 -9.56 -3.24
N LYS A 121 2.41 -10.33 -3.03
CA LYS A 121 1.08 -9.78 -2.69
C LYS A 121 1.09 -9.45 -1.20
N LYS A 122 1.73 -8.35 -0.83
CA LYS A 122 1.62 -7.88 0.54
C LYS A 122 0.27 -7.19 0.71
N LYS A 123 -0.70 -7.97 1.17
CA LYS A 123 -1.80 -7.49 2.01
C LYS A 123 -1.12 -6.82 3.20
N ILE A 124 -1.50 -5.58 3.50
CA ILE A 124 -1.67 -4.99 4.85
C ILE A 124 -1.41 -3.49 4.79
N CYS A 125 -2.50 -2.80 5.15
CA CYS A 125 -2.72 -1.46 5.69
C CYS A 125 -2.06 -0.25 5.02
#